data_AF-A0A9E1XBM8-F1
#
_entry.id   AF-A0A9E1XBM8-F1
#
_cell.length_a   1.000
_cell.length_b   1.000
_cell.length_c   1.000
_cell.angle_alpha   90.00
_cell.angle_beta   90.00
_cell.angle_gamma   90.00
#
_symmetry.space_group_name_H-M   'P 1'
#
loop_
_entity.id
_entity.type
_entity.pdbx_description
1 polymer ?
#
loop_
_entity_poly.entity_id
_entity_poly.type
_entity_poly.pdbx_seq_one_letter_code
_entity_poly.pdbx_strand_id
1 'polypeptide(L)'
;RDVLYRHVPQSLVERPKMGFGVPIDRWLRHDLRDWAENLLDDDKLHRQGFLNPVLIRQKWNEHLSGKTNWQYHLWDVLMWQAWWEQQ
;
A
#
# COMPACT_ATOMS: atom_id res chain seq x y z
N ARG A 1 -9.41 -36.36 6.79
CA ARG A 1 -8.47 -35.26 6.43
C ARG A 1 -7.58 -35.67 5.24
N ASP A 2 -7.69 -36.91 4.75
CA ASP A 2 -6.75 -37.58 3.85
C ASP A 2 -7.07 -37.50 2.36
N VAL A 3 -8.24 -36.95 2.00
CA VAL A 3 -8.66 -36.85 0.59
C VAL A 3 -7.82 -35.81 -0.17
N LEU A 4 -7.37 -34.75 0.51
CA LEU A 4 -6.63 -33.64 -0.11
C LEU A 4 -5.19 -34.00 -0.47
N TYR A 5 -4.56 -34.94 0.27
CA TYR A 5 -3.18 -35.36 0.03
C TYR A 5 -2.99 -36.09 -1.32
N ARG A 6 -4.07 -36.56 -1.95
CA ARG A 6 -4.02 -37.17 -3.30
C ARG A 6 -3.88 -36.15 -4.43
N HIS A 7 -4.23 -34.88 -4.16
CA HIS A 7 -4.33 -33.84 -5.19
C HIS A 7 -3.40 -32.66 -4.93
N VAL A 8 -2.92 -32.49 -3.69
CA VAL A 8 -2.10 -31.35 -3.30
C VAL A 8 -1.02 -31.80 -2.31
N PRO A 9 0.25 -31.36 -2.45
CA PRO A 9 1.31 -31.64 -1.49
C PRO A 9 0.89 -31.37 -0.04
N GLN A 10 1.24 -32.29 0.87
CA GLN A 10 0.92 -32.21 2.30
C GLN A 10 1.39 -30.88 2.94
N SER A 11 2.52 -30.34 2.47
CA SER A 11 3.06 -29.05 2.89
C SER A 11 2.15 -27.84 2.62
N LEU A 12 1.23 -27.93 1.65
CA LEU A 12 0.25 -26.88 1.35
C LEU A 12 -1.03 -27.01 2.18
N VAL A 13 -1.35 -28.21 2.67
CA VAL A 13 -2.53 -28.50 3.49
C VAL A 13 -2.26 -28.22 4.97
N GLU A 14 -1.01 -28.43 5.42
CA GLU A 14 -0.62 -28.29 6.83
C GLU A 14 -0.10 -26.89 7.20
N ARG A 15 0.03 -25.99 6.23
CA ARG A 15 0.43 -24.61 6.50
C ARG A 15 -0.62 -23.92 7.39
N PRO A 16 -0.22 -23.26 8.49
CA PRO A 16 -1.12 -22.43 9.29
C PRO A 16 -1.85 -21.42 8.39
N LYS A 17 -3.14 -21.17 8.65
CA LYS A 17 -3.90 -20.17 7.90
C LYS A 17 -3.23 -18.80 8.05
N MET A 18 -2.56 -18.36 7.00
CA MET A 18 -2.06 -17.00 6.88
C MET A 18 -3.17 -16.18 6.25
N GLY A 19 -3.53 -15.05 6.85
CA GLY A 19 -4.47 -14.11 6.23
C GLY A 19 -3.98 -13.72 4.83
N PHE A 20 -4.92 -13.57 3.89
CA PHE A 20 -4.61 -13.00 2.58
C PHE A 20 -4.37 -11.50 2.76
N GLY A 21 -3.13 -11.14 3.09
CA GLY A 21 -2.72 -9.74 3.17
C GLY A 21 -2.75 -9.11 1.79
N VAL A 22 -3.36 -7.93 1.70
CA VAL A 22 -3.31 -7.11 0.49
C VAL A 22 -1.85 -6.64 0.31
N PRO A 23 -1.22 -6.85 -0.85
CA PRO A 23 0.19 -6.53 -1.07
C PRO A 23 0.39 -5.03 -1.38
N ILE A 24 -0.01 -4.19 -0.42
CA ILE A 24 -0.02 -2.72 -0.57
C ILE A 24 1.39 -2.21 -0.88
N ASP A 25 2.44 -2.70 -0.20
CA ASP A 25 3.83 -2.30 -0.51
C ASP A 25 4.20 -2.50 -1.97
N ARG A 26 3.86 -3.67 -2.52
CA ARG A 26 4.18 -3.99 -3.90
C ARG A 26 3.41 -3.09 -4.86
N TRP A 27 2.12 -2.91 -4.60
CA TRP A 27 1.29 -2.05 -5.44
C TRP A 27 1.77 -0.61 -5.43
N LEU A 28 2.04 -0.02 -4.26
CA LEU A 28 2.49 1.36 -4.16
C LEU A 28 3.87 1.59 -4.81
N ARG A 29 4.73 0.57 -4.88
CA ARG A 29 6.03 0.68 -5.57
C ARG A 29 5.96 0.43 -7.07
N HIS A 30 4.88 -0.19 -7.54
CA HIS A 30 4.73 -0.63 -8.92
C HIS A 30 3.36 -0.22 -9.46
N ASP A 31 2.38 -1.13 -9.43
CA ASP A 31 1.13 -1.04 -10.18
C ASP A 31 0.29 0.21 -9.86
N LEU A 32 0.36 0.71 -8.63
CA LEU A 32 -0.36 1.89 -8.14
C LEU A 32 0.54 3.10 -7.92
N ARG A 33 1.82 3.04 -8.33
CA ARG A 33 2.77 4.12 -8.07
C ARG A 33 2.32 5.44 -8.68
N ASP A 34 1.98 5.45 -9.96
CA ASP A 34 1.63 6.69 -10.66
C ASP A 34 0.33 7.29 -10.11
N TRP A 35 -0.62 6.44 -9.76
CA TRP A 35 -1.84 6.87 -9.08
C TRP A 35 -1.53 7.52 -7.73
N ALA A 36 -0.65 6.91 -6.92
CA ALA A 36 -0.24 7.47 -5.64
C ALA A 36 0.56 8.78 -5.80
N GLU A 37 1.47 8.87 -6.77
CA GLU A 37 2.23 10.10 -7.06
C GLU A 37 1.28 11.26 -7.40
N ASN A 38 0.25 11.01 -8.21
CA ASN A 38 -0.73 12.03 -8.57
C ASN A 38 -1.53 12.52 -7.35
N LEU A 39 -1.90 11.63 -6.42
CA LEU A 39 -2.60 12.01 -5.19
C LEU A 39 -1.70 12.73 -4.20
N LEU A 40 -0.41 12.37 -4.15
CA LEU A 40 0.59 12.96 -3.27
C LEU A 40 1.39 14.08 -3.95
N ASP A 41 0.81 14.72 -4.96
CA ASP A 41 1.40 15.86 -5.65
C ASP A 41 1.62 17.03 -4.69
N ASP A 42 2.83 17.57 -4.67
CA ASP A 42 3.24 18.53 -3.65
C ASP A 42 2.42 19.83 -3.72
N ASP A 43 2.21 20.37 -4.93
CA ASP A 43 1.41 21.59 -5.14
C ASP A 43 -0.06 21.38 -4.78
N LYS A 44 -0.61 20.20 -5.05
CA LYS A 44 -1.97 19.82 -4.64
C LYS A 44 -2.09 19.80 -3.11
N LEU A 45 -1.18 19.11 -2.43
CA LEU A 45 -1.19 19.01 -0.97
C LEU A 45 -1.05 20.39 -0.32
N HIS A 46 -0.16 21.24 -0.83
CA HIS A 46 0.01 22.61 -0.35
C HIS A 46 -1.26 23.45 -0.51
N ARG A 47 -1.91 23.39 -1.69
CA ARG A 47 -3.16 24.15 -1.95
C ARG A 47 -4.32 23.72 -1.07
N GLN A 48 -4.42 22.43 -0.78
CA GLN A 48 -5.47 21.89 0.08
C GLN A 48 -5.26 22.26 1.56
N GLY A 49 -4.01 22.34 2.04
CA GLY A 49 -3.68 22.85 3.37
C GLY A 49 -4.04 21.96 4.56
N PHE A 50 -4.52 20.73 4.32
CA PHE A 50 -4.92 19.79 5.39
C PHE A 50 -3.79 18.89 5.88
N LEU A 51 -2.82 18.59 5.01
CA LEU A 51 -1.75 17.64 5.27
C LEU A 51 -0.38 18.32 5.21
N ASN A 52 0.63 17.72 5.84
CA ASN A 52 2.01 18.18 5.76
C ASN A 52 2.70 17.57 4.52
N PRO A 53 2.91 18.34 3.42
CA PRO A 53 3.40 17.79 2.17
C PRO A 53 4.85 17.31 2.31
N VAL A 54 5.69 18.07 3.02
CA VAL A 54 7.10 17.74 3.24
C VAL A 54 7.25 16.38 3.92
N LEU A 55 6.50 16.15 5.01
CA LEU A 55 6.54 14.89 5.74
C LEU A 55 6.05 13.73 4.87
N ILE A 56 4.95 13.93 4.14
CA ILE A 56 4.36 12.89 3.28
C ILE A 56 5.32 12.52 2.15
N ARG A 57 5.89 13.50 1.44
CA ARG A 57 6.88 13.27 0.38
C ARG A 57 8.12 12.56 0.91
N GLN A 58 8.58 12.91 2.12
CA GLN A 58 9.66 12.18 2.77
C GLN A 58 9.30 10.71 2.99
N LYS A 59 8.13 10.40 3.56
CA LYS A 59 7.71 9.02 3.83
C LYS A 59 7.43 8.23 2.57
N TRP A 60 6.90 8.90 1.54
CA TRP A 60 6.73 8.34 0.21
C TRP A 60 8.07 7.92 -0.41
N ASN A 61 9.07 8.81 -0.40
CA ASN A 61 10.41 8.49 -0.91
C ASN A 61 11.12 7.39 -0.12
N GLU A 62 11.00 7.41 1.22
CA GLU A 62 11.51 6.32 2.08
C GLU A 62 10.85 4.98 1.71
N HIS A 63 9.54 4.98 1.46
CA HIS A 63 8.80 3.79 1.04
C HIS A 63 9.24 3.26 -0.32
N LEU A 64 9.33 4.15 -1.32
CA LEU A 64 9.78 3.79 -2.67
C LEU A 64 11.21 3.27 -2.70
N SER A 65 12.09 3.79 -1.82
CA SER A 65 13.49 3.36 -1.75
C SER A 65 13.68 1.92 -1.26
N GLY A 66 12.64 1.31 -0.68
CA GLY A 66 12.76 -0.02 -0.08
C GLY A 66 13.32 -0.05 1.33
N LYS A 67 13.91 1.06 1.83
CA LYS A 67 14.55 1.13 3.14
C LYS A 67 13.57 0.92 4.31
N THR A 68 12.37 1.48 4.19
CA THR A 68 11.34 1.40 5.22
C THR A 68 9.99 1.11 4.57
N ASN A 69 9.18 0.23 5.17
CA ASN A 69 7.84 -0.03 4.67
C ASN A 69 6.80 0.86 5.38
N TRP A 70 6.44 1.98 4.74
CA TRP A 70 5.36 2.88 5.20
C TRP A 70 3.97 2.55 4.64
N GLN A 71 3.73 1.34 4.11
CA GLN A 71 2.50 1.01 3.36
C GLN A 71 1.21 1.39 4.07
N TYR A 72 1.09 1.13 5.37
CA TYR A 72 -0.16 1.34 6.09
C TYR A 72 -0.46 2.84 6.26
N HIS A 73 0.53 3.61 6.69
CA HIS A 73 0.37 5.06 6.86
C HIS A 73 0.15 5.78 5.53
N LEU A 74 0.86 5.39 4.49
CA LEU A 74 0.68 5.97 3.16
C LEU A 74 -0.69 5.59 2.59
N TRP A 75 -1.16 4.37 2.83
CA TRP A 75 -2.49 3.96 2.40
C TRP A 75 -3.59 4.81 3.03
N ASP A 76 -3.52 5.10 4.33
CA ASP A 76 -4.49 5.97 5.00
C ASP A 76 -4.55 7.37 4.37
N VAL A 77 -3.38 7.96 4.10
CA VAL A 77 -3.27 9.26 3.42
C VAL A 77 -3.85 9.21 2.00
N LEU A 78 -3.54 8.16 1.25
CA LEU A 78 -4.01 7.97 -0.13
C LEU A 78 -5.53 7.78 -0.19
N MET A 79 -6.12 7.02 0.73
CA MET A 79 -7.57 6.86 0.81
C MET A 79 -8.26 8.18 1.12
N TRP A 80 -7.70 8.96 2.04
CA TRP A 80 -8.23 10.28 2.34
C TRP A 80 -8.14 11.23 1.13
N GLN A 81 -6.98 11.29 0.46
CA GLN A 81 -6.78 12.09 -0.75
C GLN A 81 -7.76 11.69 -1.87
N ALA A 82 -7.89 10.39 -2.13
CA ALA A 82 -8.77 9.87 -3.16
C ALA A 82 -10.25 10.21 -2.91
N TRP A 83 -10.68 10.22 -1.64
CA TRP A 83 -12.00 10.68 -1.24
C TRP A 83 -12.17 12.19 -1.41
N TRP A 84 -11.15 12.98 -1.05
CA TRP A 84 -11.18 14.43 -1.13
C TRP A 84 -11.24 14.95 -2.58
N GLU A 85 -10.56 14.29 -3.52
CA GLU A 85 -10.62 14.67 -4.95
C GLU A 85 -12.03 14.58 -5.56
N GLN A 86 -12.93 13.84 -4.92
CA GLN A 86 -14.31 13.68 -5.38
C GLN A 86 -15.29 14.65 -4.70
N GLN A 87 -14.80 15.53 -3.80
CA GLN A 87 -15.60 16.59 -3.18
C GLN A 87 -15.60 17.84 -4.05
#